data_AF-A0A925JIW3-F1
#
_entry.id   AF-A0A925JIW3-F1
#
_cell.length_a   1.000
_cell.length_b   1.000
_cell.length_c   1.000
_cell.angle_alpha   90.00
_cell.angle_beta   90.00
_cell.angle_gamma   90.00
#
_symmetry.space_group_name_H-M   'P 1'
#
loop_
_entity.id
_entity.type
_entity.pdbx_description
1 polymer ?
#
loop_
_entity_poly.entity_id
_entity_poly.type
_entity_poly.pdbx_seq_one_letter_code
_entity_poly.pdbx_strand_id
1 'polypeptide(L)'
;MEADIRAVEELGATYPNILRLFIRFYENVYTFSQKRQLSFICDSAEERYLKLFLERPKVIIEMPLVYISSYLGIKPESLSRIRKKISTQKSV
;
A
#
# COMPACT_ATOMS: atom_id res chain seq x y z
N MET A 1 13.34 1.53 10.96
CA MET A 1 14.04 2.82 10.87
C MET A 1 13.14 3.84 11.54
N GLU A 2 13.39 4.11 12.82
CA GLU A 2 12.68 5.18 13.51
C GLU A 2 13.22 6.50 12.99
N ALA A 3 12.32 7.42 12.61
CA ALA A 3 12.72 8.77 12.27
C ALA A 3 13.11 9.47 13.58
N ASP A 4 14.34 9.97 13.67
CA ASP A 4 14.76 10.79 14.80
C ASP A 4 14.03 12.14 14.72
N ILE A 5 13.02 12.29 15.58
CA ILE A 5 12.18 13.49 15.65
C ILE A 5 13.04 14.72 15.97
N ARG A 6 14.11 14.56 16.77
CA ARG A 6 14.99 15.67 17.15
C ARG A 6 15.73 16.23 15.94
N ALA A 7 16.23 15.36 15.08
CA ALA A 7 16.87 15.76 13.84
C ALA A 7 15.92 16.51 12.90
N VAL A 8 14.63 16.13 12.87
CA VAL A 8 13.61 16.81 12.07
C VAL A 8 13.31 18.21 12.62
N GLU A 9 13.26 18.37 13.94
CA GLU A 9 13.04 19.66 14.60
C GLU A 9 14.21 20.63 14.37
N GLU A 10 15.45 20.16 14.56
CA GLU A 10 16.67 20.95 14.31
C GLU A 10 16.76 21.41 12.84
N LEU A 11 16.46 20.51 11.91
CA LEU A 11 16.46 20.81 10.49
C LEU A 11 15.33 21.76 10.10
N GLY A 12 14.15 21.62 10.72
CA GLY A 12 13.01 22.50 10.52
C GLY A 12 13.24 23.92 11.04
N ALA A 13 13.99 24.07 12.14
CA ALA A 13 14.41 25.36 12.67
C ALA A 13 15.39 26.08 11.72
N THR A 14 16.25 25.32 11.05
CA THR A 14 17.23 25.87 10.10
C THR A 14 16.59 26.16 8.73
N TYR A 15 15.67 25.31 8.27
CA TYR A 15 15.02 25.41 6.96
C TYR A 15 13.50 25.18 7.07
N PRO A 16 12.69 26.22 7.20
CA PRO A 16 11.23 26.10 7.41
C PRO A 16 10.49 25.31 6.31
N ASN A 17 11.00 25.33 5.08
CA ASN A 17 10.45 24.56 3.96
C ASN A 17 10.56 23.05 4.16
N ILE A 18 11.60 22.59 4.87
CA ILE A 18 11.81 21.18 5.16
C ILE A 18 10.73 20.68 6.12
N LEU A 19 10.41 21.46 7.15
CA LEU A 19 9.31 21.14 8.08
C LEU A 19 7.98 20.96 7.32
N ARG A 20 7.69 21.86 6.37
CA ARG A 20 6.48 21.76 5.54
C ARG A 20 6.46 20.50 4.68
N LEU A 21 7.60 20.13 4.10
CA LEU A 21 7.73 18.87 3.34
C LEU A 21 7.47 17.66 4.23
N PHE A 22 8.05 17.62 5.42
CA PHE A 22 7.82 16.54 6.38
C PHE A 22 6.36 16.42 6.77
N ILE A 23 5.68 17.52 7.09
CA ILE A 23 4.25 17.50 7.42
C ILE A 23 3.44 16.87 6.28
N ARG A 24 3.66 17.34 5.04
CA ARG A 24 2.95 16.78 3.87
C ARG A 24 3.29 15.31 3.63
N PHE A 25 4.53 14.91 3.84
CA PHE A 25 4.94 13.51 3.73
C PHE A 25 4.21 12.65 4.77
N TYR A 26 4.21 13.07 6.04
CA TYR A 26 3.52 12.37 7.12
C TYR A 26 2.01 12.27 6.89
N GLU A 27 1.35 13.36 6.47
CA GLU A 27 -0.08 13.36 6.13
C GLU A 27 -0.41 12.29 5.08
N ASN A 28 0.43 12.19 4.03
CA ASN A 28 0.25 11.21 2.96
C ASN A 28 0.46 9.78 3.46
N VAL A 29 1.54 9.52 4.21
CA VAL A 29 1.84 8.19 4.76
C VAL A 29 0.76 7.75 5.75
N TYR A 30 0.30 8.67 6.61
CA TYR A 30 -0.75 8.42 7.58
C TYR A 30 -2.07 8.08 6.89
N THR A 31 -2.49 8.90 5.92
CA THR A 31 -3.72 8.68 5.17
C THR A 31 -3.68 7.37 4.37
N PHE A 32 -2.55 7.07 3.74
CA PHE A 32 -2.34 5.78 3.05
C PHE A 32 -2.47 4.60 4.02
N SER A 33 -1.84 4.69 5.18
CA SER A 33 -1.88 3.63 6.20
C SER A 33 -3.28 3.42 6.74
N GLN A 34 -4.02 4.51 7.02
CA GLN A 34 -5.41 4.47 7.49
C GLN A 34 -6.34 3.83 6.45
N LYS A 35 -6.26 4.27 5.18
CA LYS A 35 -7.05 3.66 4.08
C LYS A 35 -6.76 2.17 3.96
N ARG A 36 -5.49 1.78 4.06
CA ARG A 36 -5.10 0.36 4.06
C ARG A 36 -5.70 -0.39 5.24
N GLN A 37 -5.59 0.12 6.47
CA GLN A 37 -6.18 -0.52 7.64
C GLN A 37 -7.69 -0.70 7.51
N LEU A 38 -8.42 0.34 7.10
CA LEU A 38 -9.85 0.26 6.82
C LEU A 38 -10.18 -0.79 5.76
N SER A 39 -9.40 -0.84 4.68
CA SER A 39 -9.53 -1.87 3.63
C SER A 39 -9.34 -3.29 4.18
N PHE A 40 -8.44 -3.48 5.14
CA PHE A 40 -8.26 -4.79 5.78
C PHE A 40 -9.45 -5.22 6.65
N ILE A 41 -10.16 -4.25 7.24
CA ILE A 41 -11.33 -4.49 8.10
C ILE A 41 -12.59 -4.70 7.25
N CYS A 42 -12.79 -3.84 6.24
CA CYS A 42 -14.05 -3.76 5.51
C CYS A 42 -14.07 -4.59 4.21
N ASP A 43 -12.92 -4.77 3.55
CA ASP A 43 -12.87 -5.42 2.25
C ASP A 43 -12.43 -6.88 2.35
N SER A 44 -12.98 -7.70 1.46
CA SER A 44 -12.50 -9.05 1.18
C SER A 44 -11.12 -9.04 0.50
N ALA A 45 -10.43 -10.19 0.54
CA ALA A 45 -9.13 -10.34 -0.14
C ALA A 45 -9.20 -10.13 -1.66
N GLU A 46 -10.32 -10.48 -2.30
CA GLU A 46 -10.56 -10.26 -3.73
C GLU A 46 -10.67 -8.77 -4.03
N GLU A 47 -11.45 -8.03 -3.24
CA GLU A 47 -11.60 -6.57 -3.39
C GLU A 47 -10.28 -5.84 -3.16
N ARG A 48 -9.50 -6.24 -2.14
CA ARG A 48 -8.16 -5.67 -1.91
C ARG A 48 -7.21 -5.91 -3.09
N TYR A 49 -7.26 -7.10 -3.69
CA TYR A 49 -6.49 -7.41 -4.90
C TYR A 49 -6.93 -6.54 -6.08
N LEU A 50 -8.24 -6.39 -6.31
CA LEU A 50 -8.78 -5.57 -7.39
C LEU A 50 -8.42 -4.08 -7.22
N LYS A 51 -8.52 -3.54 -5.99
CA LYS A 51 -8.07 -2.17 -5.69
C LYS A 51 -6.59 -2.00 -6.03
N LEU A 52 -5.73 -2.93 -5.61
CA LEU A 52 -4.30 -2.91 -5.95
C LEU A 52 -4.07 -2.98 -7.47
N PHE A 53 -4.85 -3.80 -8.18
CA PHE A 53 -4.75 -3.95 -9.63
C PHE A 53 -5.12 -2.67 -10.39
N LEU A 54 -6.13 -1.95 -9.91
CA LEU A 54 -6.57 -0.68 -10.51
C LEU A 54 -5.64 0.49 -10.16
N GLU A 55 -5.20 0.58 -8.91
CA GLU A 55 -4.39 1.71 -8.43
C GLU A 55 -2.92 1.59 -8.87
N ARG A 56 -2.36 0.38 -8.85
CA ARG A 56 -0.93 0.13 -9.09
C ARG A 56 -0.69 -1.13 -9.94
N PRO A 57 -1.15 -1.16 -11.20
CA PRO A 57 -1.03 -2.34 -12.06
C PRO A 57 0.42 -2.80 -12.24
N LYS A 58 1.38 -1.86 -12.30
CA LYS A 58 2.82 -2.17 -12.42
C LYS A 58 3.33 -3.06 -11.30
N VAL A 59 2.88 -2.83 -10.06
CA VAL A 59 3.29 -3.63 -8.89
C VAL A 59 2.89 -5.09 -9.09
N ILE A 60 1.73 -5.35 -9.70
CA ILE A 60 1.25 -6.72 -9.92
C ILE A 60 2.02 -7.43 -11.02
N ILE A 61 2.52 -6.68 -12.01
CA ILE A 61 3.28 -7.22 -13.14
C ILE A 61 4.73 -7.51 -12.72
N GLU A 62 5.33 -6.61 -11.96
CA GLU A 62 6.77 -6.64 -11.67
C GLU A 62 7.11 -7.39 -10.37
N MET A 63 6.16 -7.56 -9.44
CA MET A 63 6.44 -8.18 -8.15
C MET A 63 6.19 -9.70 -8.13
N PRO A 64 7.08 -10.48 -7.49
CA PRO A 64 6.81 -11.87 -7.16
C PRO A 64 5.52 -12.04 -6.35
N LEU A 65 4.81 -13.14 -6.61
CA LEU A 65 3.51 -13.44 -6.01
C LEU A 65 3.52 -13.40 -4.48
N VAL A 66 4.63 -13.84 -3.86
CA VAL A 66 4.81 -13.90 -2.40
C VAL A 66 4.70 -12.52 -1.75
N TYR A 67 5.26 -11.48 -2.38
CA TYR A 67 5.20 -10.12 -1.84
C TYR A 67 3.80 -9.53 -1.99
N ILE A 68 3.11 -9.81 -3.10
CA ILE A 68 1.74 -9.37 -3.31
C ILE A 68 0.80 -10.05 -2.31
N SER A 69 0.96 -11.36 -2.08
CA SER A 69 0.14 -12.08 -1.11
C SER A 69 0.38 -11.60 0.32
N SER A 70 1.64 -11.33 0.68
CA SER A 70 1.99 -10.72 1.97
C SER A 70 1.37 -9.33 2.13
N TYR A 71 1.44 -8.48 1.10
CA TYR A 71 0.85 -7.15 1.11
C TYR A 71 -0.66 -7.17 1.32
N LEU A 72 -1.36 -8.16 0.74
CA LEU A 72 -2.81 -8.37 0.85
C LEU A 72 -3.22 -9.13 2.12
N GLY A 73 -2.26 -9.64 2.89
CA GLY A 73 -2.47 -10.44 4.11
C GLY A 73 -3.15 -11.78 3.85
N ILE A 74 -2.79 -12.45 2.75
CA ILE A 74 -3.29 -13.78 2.39
C ILE A 74 -2.13 -14.71 2.03
N LYS A 75 -2.39 -16.02 2.01
CA LYS A 75 -1.42 -16.99 1.55
C LYS A 75 -1.22 -16.89 0.02
N PRO A 76 -0.02 -17.20 -0.52
CA PRO A 76 0.25 -17.18 -1.95
C PRO A 76 -0.73 -18.02 -2.78
N GLU A 77 -1.20 -19.16 -2.25
CA GLU A 77 -2.16 -20.04 -2.92
C GLU A 77 -3.53 -19.37 -3.06
N SER A 78 -3.97 -18.64 -2.04
CA SER A 78 -5.22 -17.87 -2.08
C SER A 78 -5.14 -16.81 -3.19
N LEU A 79 -4.03 -16.09 -3.28
CA LEU A 79 -3.82 -15.09 -4.33
C LEU A 79 -3.81 -15.74 -5.73
N SER A 80 -3.19 -16.91 -5.88
CA SER A 80 -3.19 -17.67 -7.13
C SER A 80 -4.61 -18.02 -7.59
N ARG A 81 -5.48 -18.47 -6.67
CA ARG A 81 -6.89 -18.77 -6.94
C ARG A 81 -7.66 -17.52 -7.38
N ILE A 82 -7.48 -16.40 -6.67
CA ILE A 82 -8.13 -15.12 -7.00
C ILE A 82 -7.76 -14.67 -8.42
N ARG A 83 -6.47 -14.74 -8.79
CA ARG A 83 -6.00 -14.39 -10.14
C ARG A 83 -6.65 -15.26 -11.23
N LYS A 84 -6.74 -16.58 -11.01
CA LYS A 84 -7.39 -17.51 -11.95
C LYS A 84 -8.86 -17.15 -12.13
N LYS A 85 -9.61 -16.97 -11.03
CA LYS A 85 -11.04 -16.61 -11.05
C LYS A 85 -11.31 -15.35 -11.88
N ILE A 86 -10.50 -14.30 -11.69
CA ILE A 86 -10.64 -13.03 -12.40
C ILE A 86 -10.29 -13.18 -13.90
N SER A 87 -9.26 -13.98 -14.22
CA SER A 87 -8.91 -14.26 -15.61
C SER A 87 -10.02 -15.01 -16.36
N THR A 88 -10.67 -15.97 -15.70
CA THR A 88 -11.74 -16.78 -16.30
C THR A 88 -13.03 -15.98 -16.50
N GLN A 89 -13.33 -14.99 -15.64
CA GLN A 89 -14.50 -14.13 -15.79
C GLN A 89 -14.43 -13.14 -16.97
N LYS A 90 -13.23 -12.88 -17.53
CA LYS A 90 -13.05 -11.99 -18.69
C LYS A 90 -13.21 -12.68 -20.06
N SER A 91 -13.53 -13.97 -20.09
CA SER A 91 -13.65 -14.76 -21.33
C SER A 91 -15.10 -15.04 -21.75
N VAL A 92 -16.07 -14.27 -21.26
CA VAL A 92 -17.48 -14.29 -21.70
C VAL A 92 -17.87 -12.90 -22.18
#